data_AF-A0A831P7G6-F1
#
_entry.id   AF-A0A831P7G6-F1
#
_cell.length_a   1.000
_cell.length_b   1.000
_cell.length_c   1.000
_cell.angle_alpha   90.00
_cell.angle_beta   90.00
_cell.angle_gamma   90.00
#
_symmetry.space_group_name_H-M   'P 1'
#
loop_
_entity.id
_entity.type
_entity.pdbx_description
1 polymer ?
#
loop_
_entity_poly.entity_id
_entity_poly.type
_entity_poly.pdbx_seq_one_letter_code
_entity_poly.pdbx_strand_id
1 'polypeptide(L)' 'MNDLRDLYQEVIFDHNRNPRNCYCMKGANRTAEGFNPLCGDRLTL' A
#
# COMPACT_ATOMS: atom_id res chain seq x y z
N MET A 1 1.50 -21.50 17.69
CA MET A 1 2.47 -20.77 16.86
C MET A 1 1.87 -20.42 15.49
N ASN A 2 0.69 -19.80 15.45
CA ASN A 2 0.05 -19.40 14.18
C ASN A 2 -0.72 -18.07 14.28
N ASP A 3 -1.17 -17.72 15.49
CA ASP A 3 -1.93 -16.50 15.80
C ASP A 3 -1.32 -15.20 15.26
N LEU A 4 0.01 -15.02 15.38
CA LEU A 4 0.70 -13.87 14.80
C LEU A 4 0.64 -13.83 13.27
N ARG A 5 0.78 -14.99 12.60
CA ARG A 5 0.69 -15.08 11.14
C ARG A 5 -0.72 -14.77 10.66
N ASP A 6 -1.72 -15.32 11.37
CA ASP A 6 -3.13 -15.13 11.08
C ASP A 6 -3.50 -13.64 11.24
N LEU A 7 -3.06 -12.99 12.33
CA LEU A 7 -3.21 -11.55 12.54
C LEU A 7 -2.57 -10.71 11.42
N TYR A 8 -1.32 -11.02 11.02
CA TYR A 8 -0.67 -10.28 9.93
C TYR A 8 -1.43 -10.40 8.62
N GLN A 9 -1.93 -11.60 8.31
CA GLN A 9 -2.70 -11.85 7.10
C GLN A 9 -3.98 -11.02 7.08
N GLU A 10 -4.72 -10.97 8.20
CA GLU A 10 -5.91 -10.13 8.32
C GLU A 10 -5.61 -8.65 8.10
N VAL A 11 -4.55 -8.13 8.72
CA VAL A 11 -4.15 -6.71 8.58
C VAL A 11 -3.77 -6.37 7.14
N ILE A 12 -3.04 -7.26 6.46
CA ILE A 12 -2.67 -7.08 5.04
C ILE A 12 -3.94 -7.04 4.17
N PHE A 13 -4.89 -7.96 4.38
CA PHE A 13 -6.14 -7.98 3.63
C PHE A 13 -7.05 -6.80 3.92
N ASP A 14 -7.04 -6.26 5.14
CA ASP A 14 -7.77 -5.02 5.46
C ASP A 14 -7.20 -3.83 4.68
N HIS A 15 -5.88 -3.63 4.69
CA HIS A 15 -5.26 -2.50 3.98
C HIS A 15 -5.39 -2.62 2.46
N ASN A 16 -5.45 -3.85 1.93
CA ASN A 16 -5.71 -4.07 0.51
C ASN A 16 -7.15 -3.67 0.12
N ARG A 17 -8.14 -3.97 0.97
CA ARG A 17 -9.55 -3.63 0.73
C ARG A 17 -9.89 -2.17 1.06
N ASN A 18 -9.28 -1.64 2.11
CA ASN A 18 -9.49 -0.30 2.65
C ASN A 18 -8.16 0.49 2.67
N PRO A 19 -7.60 0.82 1.50
CA PRO A 19 -6.31 1.50 1.43
C PRO A 19 -6.40 2.89 2.06
N ARG A 20 -5.55 3.11 3.07
CA ARG A 20 -5.48 4.38 3.80
C ARG A 20 -4.62 5.38 3.01
N ASN A 21 -4.99 6.65 3.07
CA ASN A 21 -4.27 7.75 2.40
C ASN A 21 -4.11 7.57 0.88
N CYS A 22 -5.02 6.84 0.23
CA CYS A 22 -4.98 6.59 -1.22
C CYS A 22 -5.56 7.77 -2.02
N TYR A 23 -4.90 8.92 -1.94
CA TYR A 23 -5.27 10.14 -2.66
C TYR A 23 -4.04 11.00 -2.96
N CYS A 24 -4.17 11.92 -3.93
CA CYS A 24 -3.12 12.91 -4.19
C CYS A 24 -3.08 13.98 -3.09
N MET A 25 -1.96 14.07 -2.37
CA MET A 25 -1.81 15.02 -1.26
C MET A 25 -1.67 16.46 -1.76
N LYS A 26 -2.60 17.33 -1.37
CA LYS A 26 -2.53 18.77 -1.67
C LYS A 26 -1.38 19.41 -0.91
N GLY A 27 -0.54 20.16 -1.61
CA GLY A 27 0.59 20.88 -0.99
C GLY A 27 1.75 19.97 -0.58
N ALA A 28 1.86 18.77 -1.16
CA ALA A 28 3.04 17.93 -0.98
C ALA A 28 4.31 18.69 -1.39
N ASN A 29 5.35 18.62 -0.56
CA ASN A 29 6.62 19.31 -0.81
C ASN A 29 7.51 18.56 -1.81
N ARG A 30 7.19 17.29 -2.10
CA ARG A 30 7.90 16.38 -3.00
C ARG A 30 6.90 15.37 -3.56
N THR A 31 7.22 14.83 -4.74
CA THR A 31 6.49 13.72 -5.35
C THR A 31 7.47 12.71 -5.95
N ALA A 32 7.06 11.43 -6.01
CA ALA A 32 7.83 10.37 -6.64
C ALA A 32 6.93 9.37 -7.37
N GLU A 33 7.41 8.83 -8.48
CA GLU A 33 6.75 7.77 -9.24
C GLU A 33 7.60 6.50 -9.25
N GLY A 34 6.95 5.35 -9.09
CA GLY A 34 7.58 4.04 -9.11
C GLY A 34 6.81 3.05 -9.98
N PHE A 35 7.54 2.19 -10.67
CA PHE A 35 6.97 1.13 -11.52
C PHE A 35 7.75 -0.17 -11.35
N ASN A 36 7.04 -1.25 -11.01
CA ASN A 36 7.57 -2.61 -10.95
C ASN A 36 7.13 -3.41 -12.20
N PRO A 37 7.97 -3.55 -13.24
CA PRO A 37 7.57 -4.17 -14.51
C PRO A 37 7.30 -5.68 -14.42
N LEU A 38 7.81 -6.36 -13.38
CA LEU A 38 7.62 -7.80 -13.23
C LEU A 38 6.18 -8.15 -12.81
N CYS A 39 5.55 -7.27 -12.03
CA CYS A 39 4.21 -7.46 -11.51
C CYS A 39 3.19 -6.49 -12.13
N GLY A 40 3.67 -5.42 -12.77
CA GLY A 40 2.83 -4.35 -13.33
C GLY A 40 2.41 -3.28 -12.31
N ASP A 41 2.94 -3.32 -11.09
CA ASP A 41 2.56 -2.39 -10.03
C ASP A 41 3.02 -0.96 -10.33
N ARG A 42 2.14 0.01 -10.06
CA ARG A 42 2.41 1.44 -10.20
C ARG A 42 2.16 2.14 -8.88
N LEU A 43 3.07 3.02 -8.47
CA LEU A 43 2.98 3.78 -7.23
C LEU A 43 3.28 5.26 -7.49
N THR A 44 2.49 6.13 -6.84
CA THR A 44 2.72 7.57 -6.77
C THR A 44 2.74 7.97 -5.30
N LEU A 45 3.76 8.72 -4.90
CA LEU A 45 3.96 9.25 -3.55
C LEU A 45 4.05 10.77 -3.58
#